data_AF-A0A370BQA6-F1
#
_entry.id   AF-A0A370BQA6-F1
#
_cell.length_a   1.000
_cell.length_b   1.000
_cell.length_c   1.000
_cell.angle_alpha   90.00
_cell.angle_beta   90.00
_cell.angle_gamma   90.00
#
_symmetry.space_group_name_H-M   'P 1'
#
loop_
_entity.id
_entity.type
_entity.pdbx_description
1 polymer ?
#
loop_
_entity_poly.entity_id
_entity_poly.type
_entity_poly.pdbx_seq_one_letter_code
_entity_poly.pdbx_strand_id
1 'polypeptide(L)'
;MRPFTSLPRGLRTIQSSLPRATITRASQTSSRPFTQLLHRQTPTVYSPRVTAHLTTTRLNSSSAKPLTDRSPDATTDAQNEEQNRLRREQEPAYQITFTCKPCGERSSHRMSKHGYHRGTVLIKCPSCDARHVIADHLNIFFDKKSTLEDILARQGDKLTRGYVDGDMEFWDDGSVNKKEGESEGEEGKSA
;
A
#
# COMPACT_ATOMS: atom_id res chain seq x y z
N MET A 1 -18.27 -53.63 -11.20
CA MET A 1 -17.45 -54.85 -11.40
C MET A 1 -16.91 -54.87 -12.83
N ARG A 2 -15.66 -54.42 -13.05
CA ARG A 2 -14.77 -54.75 -14.17
C ARG A 2 -13.31 -54.59 -13.68
N PRO A 3 -12.35 -55.37 -14.19
CA PRO A 3 -11.27 -55.91 -13.35
C PRO A 3 -9.94 -55.16 -13.41
N PHE A 4 -9.19 -55.36 -12.33
CA PHE A 4 -7.78 -55.01 -12.09
C PHE A 4 -6.81 -55.87 -12.91
N THR A 5 -5.76 -55.24 -13.46
CA THR A 5 -4.40 -55.78 -13.71
C THR A 5 -3.45 -54.56 -13.63
N SER A 6 -2.56 -54.37 -12.64
CA SER A 6 -1.22 -54.96 -12.37
C SER A 6 -0.30 -54.87 -13.61
N LEU A 7 0.90 -54.27 -13.64
CA LEU A 7 2.05 -54.22 -12.73
C LEU A 7 3.12 -53.21 -13.31
N PRO A 8 4.34 -53.01 -12.73
CA PRO A 8 4.99 -51.71 -12.54
C PRO A 8 6.33 -51.58 -13.31
N ARG A 9 6.97 -50.39 -13.21
CA ARG A 9 8.43 -50.09 -13.34
C ARG A 9 8.58 -48.61 -13.73
N GLY A 10 9.50 -47.81 -13.20
CA GLY A 10 10.55 -48.05 -12.25
C GLY A 10 11.08 -46.70 -11.73
N LEU A 11 11.76 -46.78 -10.60
CA LEU A 11 12.45 -45.67 -9.95
C LEU A 11 13.68 -45.31 -10.79
N ARG A 12 13.84 -44.02 -11.11
CA ARG A 12 15.13 -43.45 -11.53
C ARG A 12 15.54 -42.40 -10.52
N THR A 13 16.39 -42.82 -9.59
CA THR A 13 17.21 -41.97 -8.74
C THR A 13 18.30 -41.35 -9.62
N ILE A 14 18.27 -40.04 -9.80
CA ILE A 14 19.40 -39.29 -10.38
C ILE A 14 20.01 -38.51 -9.22
N GLN A 15 21.06 -39.09 -8.65
CA GLN A 15 22.03 -38.37 -7.85
C GLN A 15 23.08 -37.80 -8.80
N SER A 16 23.31 -36.49 -8.75
CA SER A 16 24.53 -35.90 -9.26
C SER A 16 24.94 -34.72 -8.39
N SER A 17 25.99 -35.02 -7.61
CA SER A 17 26.89 -34.19 -6.81
C SER A 17 27.00 -32.71 -7.18
N LEU A 18 26.81 -31.87 -6.16
CA LEU A 18 27.22 -30.46 -6.13
C LEU A 18 28.76 -30.35 -6.11
N PRO A 19 29.38 -29.42 -6.87
CA PRO A 19 30.79 -29.13 -6.73
C PRO A 19 31.07 -28.28 -5.48
N ARG A 20 32.04 -28.74 -4.71
CA ARG A 20 32.62 -28.12 -3.52
C ARG A 20 33.43 -26.88 -3.92
N ALA A 21 32.91 -25.69 -3.63
CA ALA A 21 33.66 -24.44 -3.78
C ALA A 21 34.62 -24.24 -2.60
N THR A 22 35.92 -24.22 -2.90
CA THR A 22 37.01 -23.95 -1.96
C THR A 22 37.12 -22.46 -1.67
N ILE A 23 37.01 -22.09 -0.40
CA ILE A 23 37.24 -20.73 0.11
C ILE A 23 38.75 -20.51 0.21
N THR A 24 39.34 -19.71 -0.69
CA THR A 24 40.70 -19.19 -0.52
C THR A 24 40.64 -17.86 0.23
N ARG A 25 41.05 -17.90 1.49
CA ARG A 25 41.21 -16.76 2.39
C ARG A 25 42.54 -16.08 2.08
N ALA A 26 42.51 -14.93 1.38
CA ALA A 26 43.70 -14.12 1.16
C ALA A 26 43.96 -13.23 2.39
N SER A 27 44.95 -13.62 3.18
CA SER A 27 45.50 -12.82 4.28
C SER A 27 46.52 -11.83 3.70
N GLN A 28 46.16 -10.55 3.57
CA GLN A 28 47.14 -9.51 3.27
C GLN A 28 47.72 -8.98 4.58
N THR A 29 48.86 -9.52 4.94
CA THR A 29 49.79 -8.97 5.93
C THR A 29 50.65 -7.91 5.23
N SER A 30 50.38 -6.63 5.47
CA SER A 30 51.31 -5.55 5.13
C SER A 30 51.97 -5.04 6.41
N SER A 31 53.14 -5.61 6.69
CA SER A 31 54.12 -5.09 7.63
C SER A 31 54.81 -3.87 7.03
N ARG A 32 54.78 -2.71 7.71
CA ARG A 32 55.82 -1.68 7.54
C ARG A 32 56.24 -1.10 8.90
N PRO A 33 57.56 -0.94 9.13
CA PRO A 33 58.12 -0.71 10.44
C PRO A 33 58.07 0.74 10.92
N PHE A 34 58.08 0.81 12.22
CA PHE A 34 58.30 1.91 13.16
C PHE A 34 59.68 2.55 12.98
N THR A 35 59.75 3.89 13.00
CA THR A 35 60.69 4.77 13.77
C THR A 35 60.64 6.20 13.17
N GLN A 36 60.09 7.18 13.90
CA GLN A 36 60.81 8.19 14.72
C GLN A 36 61.71 9.13 13.89
N LEU A 37 61.35 10.41 13.83
CA LEU A 37 62.15 11.51 14.37
C LEU A 37 61.41 12.86 14.27
N LEU A 38 61.58 13.65 15.32
CA LEU A 38 61.09 15.01 15.55
C LEU A 38 61.44 15.96 14.40
N HIS A 39 60.60 16.96 14.13
CA HIS A 39 61.04 18.36 13.96
C HIS A 39 59.86 19.33 14.13
N ARG A 40 60.03 20.17 15.15
CA ARG A 40 59.21 21.30 15.58
C ARG A 40 59.36 22.44 14.57
N GLN A 41 58.25 23.08 14.19
CA GLN A 41 58.18 24.52 13.90
C GLN A 41 56.72 24.97 13.77
N THR A 42 56.35 25.96 14.57
CA THR A 42 55.06 26.67 14.57
C THR A 42 54.99 27.68 13.42
N PRO A 43 53.79 27.92 12.86
CA PRO A 43 53.43 29.29 12.54
C PRO A 43 52.08 29.67 13.18
N THR A 44 52.07 30.88 13.71
CA THR A 44 50.93 31.60 14.24
C THR A 44 49.92 31.87 13.12
N VAL A 45 48.67 31.41 13.26
CA VAL A 45 47.57 31.82 12.39
C VAL A 45 46.56 32.60 13.21
N TYR A 46 46.43 33.87 12.83
CA TYR A 46 45.49 34.87 13.30
C TYR A 46 44.04 34.37 13.13
N SER A 47 43.28 34.32 14.23
CA SER A 47 41.87 33.92 14.23
C SER A 47 40.98 35.18 14.14
N PRO A 48 40.19 35.38 13.08
CA PRO A 48 39.20 36.46 13.08
C PRO A 48 38.06 36.05 14.01
N ARG A 49 37.68 36.93 14.95
CA ARG A 49 36.46 36.77 15.73
C ARG A 49 35.28 37.00 14.79
N VAL A 50 34.59 35.93 14.41
CA VAL A 50 33.26 36.02 13.80
C VAL A 50 32.28 36.34 14.94
N THR A 51 31.80 37.57 15.00
CA THR A 51 30.64 37.93 15.80
C THR A 51 29.42 37.21 15.21
N ALA A 52 29.07 36.07 15.80
CA ALA A 52 27.80 35.42 15.53
C ALA A 52 26.67 36.32 16.02
N HIS A 53 26.00 37.01 15.10
CA HIS A 53 24.74 37.69 15.39
C HIS A 53 23.71 36.60 15.70
N LEU A 54 23.35 36.50 16.98
CA LEU A 54 22.32 35.59 17.46
C LEU A 54 20.98 36.06 16.91
N THR A 55 20.51 35.44 15.83
CA THR A 55 19.13 35.59 15.39
C THR A 55 18.26 34.88 16.43
N THR A 56 17.62 35.65 17.30
CA THR A 56 16.60 35.14 18.21
C THR A 56 15.40 34.73 17.35
N THR A 57 15.43 33.52 16.79
CA THR A 57 14.25 32.85 16.30
C THR A 57 13.33 32.69 17.51
N ARG A 58 12.32 33.55 17.64
CA ARG A 58 11.23 33.35 18.60
C ARG A 58 10.47 32.11 18.16
N LEU A 59 10.92 30.97 18.65
CA LEU A 59 10.18 29.73 18.66
C LEU A 59 8.96 29.98 19.54
N ASN A 60 7.82 30.28 18.92
CA ASN A 60 6.52 30.19 19.56
C ASN A 60 6.20 28.68 19.74
N SER A 61 6.98 28.00 20.59
CA SER A 61 6.82 26.59 20.94
C SER A 61 6.26 26.50 22.35
N SER A 62 4.96 26.76 22.48
CA SER A 62 4.18 26.34 23.65
C SER A 62 3.65 24.90 23.51
N SER A 63 4.18 24.10 22.57
CA SER A 63 3.89 22.66 22.50
C SER A 63 5.16 21.88 22.17
N ALA A 64 6.02 21.73 23.16
CA ALA A 64 7.17 20.83 23.13
C ALA A 64 6.75 19.36 23.40
N LYS A 65 5.59 18.94 22.87
CA LYS A 65 5.19 17.52 22.91
C LYS A 65 5.63 16.89 21.60
N PRO A 66 6.56 15.92 21.59
CA PRO A 66 6.92 15.22 20.37
C PRO A 66 5.67 14.51 19.81
N LEU A 67 5.59 14.37 18.48
CA LEU A 67 4.43 13.82 17.75
C LEU A 67 3.99 12.42 18.25
N THR A 68 4.86 11.74 19.00
CA THR A 68 4.68 10.38 19.50
C THR A 68 4.36 10.27 21.01
N ASP A 69 4.39 11.35 21.80
CA ASP A 69 4.13 11.32 23.26
C ASP A 69 2.64 11.33 23.63
N ARG A 70 1.76 11.00 22.69
CA ARG A 70 0.32 10.95 22.96
C ARG A 70 0.02 9.75 23.88
N SER A 71 -0.40 10.04 25.12
CA SER A 71 -1.02 9.03 25.98
C SER A 71 -2.35 8.59 25.33
N PRO A 72 -2.60 7.27 25.21
CA PRO A 72 -3.88 6.79 24.71
C PRO A 72 -4.99 7.22 25.67
N ASP A 73 -6.07 7.77 25.14
CA ASP A 73 -7.28 8.13 25.87
C ASP A 73 -8.46 7.68 25.01
N ALA A 74 -9.15 6.63 25.47
CA ALA A 74 -10.21 5.98 24.73
C ALA A 74 -11.34 6.96 24.34
N THR A 75 -11.62 7.98 25.16
CA THR A 75 -12.66 8.97 24.87
C THR A 75 -12.27 9.84 23.68
N THR A 76 -11.06 10.39 23.71
CA THR A 76 -10.51 11.22 22.62
C THR A 76 -10.31 10.39 21.34
N ASP A 77 -9.87 9.14 21.46
CA ASP A 77 -9.71 8.22 20.31
C ASP A 77 -11.05 7.92 19.63
N ALA A 78 -12.10 7.64 20.41
CA ALA A 78 -13.45 7.42 19.88
C ALA A 78 -14.00 8.66 19.18
N GLN A 79 -13.79 9.86 19.74
CA GLN A 79 -14.19 11.13 19.11
C GLN A 79 -13.46 11.39 17.79
N ASN A 80 -12.17 11.07 17.73
CA ASN A 80 -11.40 11.23 16.49
C ASN A 80 -11.84 10.23 15.41
N GLU A 81 -12.15 8.98 15.77
CA GLU A 81 -12.65 7.98 14.83
C GLU A 81 -14.03 8.38 14.29
N GLU A 82 -14.91 8.87 15.15
CA GLU A 82 -16.21 9.44 14.79
C GLU A 82 -16.04 10.58 13.76
N GLN A 83 -15.17 11.54 14.07
CA GLN A 83 -14.89 12.66 13.19
C GLN A 83 -14.33 12.20 11.83
N ASN A 84 -13.43 11.21 11.83
CA ASN A 84 -12.88 10.64 10.60
C ASN A 84 -13.96 9.91 9.78
N ARG A 85 -14.90 9.21 10.43
CA ARG A 85 -16.01 8.55 9.76
C ARG A 85 -16.93 9.57 9.07
N LEU A 86 -17.34 10.62 9.79
CA LEU A 86 -18.16 11.70 9.22
C LEU A 86 -17.47 12.39 8.03
N ARG A 87 -16.15 12.61 8.13
CA ARG A 87 -15.35 13.15 7.00
C ARG A 87 -15.36 12.20 5.80
N ARG A 88 -15.15 10.90 6.02
CA ARG A 88 -15.16 9.89 4.95
C ARG A 88 -16.54 9.74 4.32
N GLU A 89 -17.63 9.94 5.05
CA GLU A 89 -19.01 9.90 4.54
C GLU A 89 -19.31 11.11 3.64
N GLN A 90 -18.84 12.30 4.03
CA GLN A 90 -19.04 13.54 3.27
C GLN A 90 -18.14 13.66 2.03
N GLU A 91 -17.01 12.94 1.97
CA GLU A 91 -16.11 12.99 0.83
C GLU A 91 -16.77 12.40 -0.43
N PRO A 92 -16.66 13.06 -1.61
CA PRO A 92 -17.16 12.49 -2.86
C PRO A 92 -16.49 11.14 -3.14
N ALA A 93 -17.32 10.13 -3.33
CA ALA A 93 -16.91 8.75 -3.53
C ALA A 93 -17.59 8.14 -4.75
N TYR A 94 -16.96 7.11 -5.29
CA TYR A 94 -17.56 6.21 -6.26
C TYR A 94 -17.97 4.92 -5.56
N GLN A 95 -19.06 4.33 -6.06
CA GLN A 95 -19.41 2.95 -5.80
C GLN A 95 -19.04 2.14 -7.04
N ILE A 96 -18.31 1.05 -6.84
CA ILE A 96 -17.98 0.11 -7.91
C ILE A 96 -18.51 -1.26 -7.56
N THR A 97 -19.14 -1.91 -8.53
CA THR A 97 -19.47 -3.33 -8.46
C THR A 97 -18.70 -4.05 -9.54
N PHE A 98 -17.85 -5.00 -9.16
CA PHE A 98 -17.02 -5.74 -10.10
C PHE A 98 -17.04 -7.24 -9.78
N THR A 99 -16.64 -8.04 -10.77
CA THR A 99 -16.49 -9.48 -10.63
C THR A 99 -15.00 -9.82 -10.53
N CYS A 100 -14.61 -10.50 -9.46
CA CYS A 100 -13.25 -10.98 -9.25
C CYS A 100 -12.90 -12.05 -10.30
N LYS A 101 -11.88 -11.82 -11.14
CA LYS A 101 -11.50 -12.78 -12.20
C LYS A 101 -11.02 -14.14 -11.65
N PRO A 102 -10.17 -14.20 -10.61
CA PRO A 102 -9.73 -15.48 -10.04
C PRO A 102 -10.83 -16.40 -9.48
N CYS A 103 -11.87 -15.86 -8.83
CA CYS A 103 -12.89 -16.67 -8.14
C CYS A 103 -14.32 -16.48 -8.65
N GLY A 104 -14.59 -15.49 -9.50
CA GLY A 104 -15.92 -15.22 -10.06
C GLY A 104 -16.89 -14.49 -9.13
N GLU A 105 -16.50 -14.18 -7.89
CA GLU A 105 -17.37 -13.49 -6.92
C GLU A 105 -17.62 -12.03 -7.32
N ARG A 106 -18.87 -11.58 -7.23
CA ARG A 106 -19.26 -10.19 -7.51
C ARG A 106 -19.34 -9.43 -6.19
N SER A 107 -18.65 -8.30 -6.11
CA SER A 107 -18.63 -7.50 -4.88
C SER A 107 -18.69 -6.01 -5.16
N SER A 108 -19.32 -5.28 -4.24
CA SER A 108 -19.50 -3.83 -4.29
C SER A 108 -18.59 -3.16 -3.27
N HIS A 109 -17.88 -2.11 -3.69
CA HIS A 109 -16.93 -1.38 -2.85
C HIS A 109 -17.09 0.12 -3.03
N ARG A 110 -16.85 0.88 -1.95
CA ARG A 110 -16.81 2.35 -1.96
C ARG A 110 -15.37 2.83 -1.94
N MET A 111 -15.02 3.76 -2.83
CA MET A 111 -13.70 4.39 -2.87
C MET A 111 -13.82 5.89 -3.09
N SER A 112 -12.87 6.67 -2.54
CA SER A 112 -12.89 8.11 -2.73
C SER A 112 -12.61 8.49 -4.19
N LYS A 113 -13.28 9.53 -4.66
CA LYS A 113 -13.07 10.09 -5.99
C LYS A 113 -11.62 10.54 -6.17
N HIS A 114 -11.02 11.11 -5.13
CA HIS A 114 -9.63 11.53 -5.15
C HIS A 114 -8.67 10.33 -5.35
N GLY A 115 -8.88 9.25 -4.60
CA GLY A 115 -8.07 8.04 -4.72
C GLY A 115 -8.14 7.45 -6.13
N TYR A 116 -9.33 7.39 -6.72
CA TYR A 116 -9.52 6.86 -8.07
C TYR A 116 -8.77 7.64 -9.15
N HIS A 117 -8.82 8.98 -9.13
CA HIS A 117 -8.29 9.82 -10.21
C HIS A 117 -6.82 10.24 -10.04
N ARG A 118 -6.29 10.19 -8.82
CA ARG A 118 -4.94 10.71 -8.51
C ARG A 118 -4.07 9.73 -7.71
N GLY A 119 -4.68 8.74 -7.09
CA GLY A 119 -4.00 7.79 -6.23
C GLY A 119 -3.83 6.42 -6.86
N THR A 120 -3.50 5.45 -6.01
CA THR A 120 -3.56 4.02 -6.33
C THR A 120 -4.60 3.38 -5.43
N VAL A 121 -5.56 2.68 -6.02
CA VAL A 121 -6.70 2.07 -5.31
C VAL A 121 -6.68 0.57 -5.51
N LEU A 122 -6.73 -0.15 -4.40
CA LEU A 122 -6.89 -1.59 -4.36
C LEU A 122 -8.15 -1.94 -3.59
N ILE A 123 -8.90 -2.91 -4.08
CA ILE A 123 -10.06 -3.46 -3.39
C ILE A 123 -9.81 -4.92 -3.06
N LYS A 124 -10.21 -5.32 -1.86
CA LYS A 124 -10.06 -6.69 -1.38
C LYS A 124 -11.30 -7.49 -1.78
N CYS A 125 -11.11 -8.61 -2.48
CA CYS A 125 -12.21 -9.54 -2.76
C CYS A 125 -12.61 -10.27 -1.47
N PRO A 126 -13.92 -10.33 -1.11
CA PRO A 126 -14.37 -10.98 0.12
C PRO A 126 -14.26 -12.52 0.10
N SER A 127 -14.20 -13.15 -1.08
CA SER A 127 -14.18 -14.62 -1.18
C SER A 127 -12.78 -15.22 -1.30
N CYS A 128 -11.87 -14.60 -2.03
CA CYS A 128 -10.51 -15.11 -2.23
C CYS A 128 -9.42 -14.31 -1.49
N ASP A 129 -9.81 -13.26 -0.75
CA ASP A 129 -8.94 -12.34 -0.01
C ASP A 129 -7.86 -11.61 -0.84
N ALA A 130 -7.78 -11.88 -2.14
CA ALA A 130 -6.88 -11.22 -3.07
C ALA A 130 -7.25 -9.74 -3.23
N ARG A 131 -6.24 -8.91 -3.47
CA ARG A 131 -6.41 -7.47 -3.72
C ARG A 131 -6.35 -7.21 -5.21
N HIS A 132 -7.36 -6.54 -5.75
CA HIS A 132 -7.46 -6.16 -7.15
C HIS A 132 -7.12 -4.69 -7.33
N VAL A 133 -6.24 -4.39 -8.27
CA VAL A 133 -5.88 -3.00 -8.62
C VAL A 133 -6.98 -2.42 -9.50
N ILE A 134 -7.51 -1.28 -9.08
CA ILE A 134 -8.62 -0.58 -9.75
C ILE A 134 -8.12 0.67 -10.46
N ALA A 135 -7.23 1.41 -9.81
CA ALA A 135 -6.53 2.54 -10.41
C ALA A 135 -5.09 2.56 -9.90
N ASP A 136 -4.13 2.87 -10.77
CA ASP A 136 -2.74 3.08 -10.42
C ASP A 136 -2.21 4.31 -11.16
N HIS A 137 -2.26 5.46 -10.50
CA HIS A 137 -1.69 6.71 -11.01
C HIS A 137 -0.30 7.03 -10.43
N LEU A 138 0.16 6.24 -9.44
CA LEU A 138 1.42 6.46 -8.74
C LEU A 138 2.51 5.47 -9.17
N ASN A 139 2.20 4.58 -10.12
CA ASN A 139 3.13 3.61 -10.69
C ASN A 139 3.70 2.64 -9.64
N ILE A 140 2.84 2.18 -8.74
CA ILE A 140 3.24 1.24 -7.68
C ILE A 140 3.26 -0.20 -8.21
N PHE A 141 2.31 -0.54 -9.08
CA PHE A 141 2.15 -1.90 -9.63
C PHE A 141 2.44 -1.97 -11.13
N PHE A 142 2.17 -0.88 -11.86
CA PHE A 142 2.39 -0.80 -13.30
C PHE A 142 3.36 0.33 -13.68
N ASP A 143 4.17 0.10 -14.73
CA ASP A 143 5.11 1.11 -15.25
C ASP A 143 4.42 2.34 -15.87
N LYS A 144 3.14 2.19 -16.26
CA LYS A 144 2.32 3.25 -16.84
C LYS A 144 1.11 3.49 -15.95
N LYS A 145 0.67 4.75 -15.91
CA LYS A 145 -0.58 5.11 -15.24
C LYS A 145 -1.71 4.38 -15.93
N SER A 146 -2.54 3.68 -15.16
CA SER A 146 -3.65 2.91 -15.69
C SER A 146 -4.86 3.04 -14.79
N THR A 147 -6.00 3.40 -15.37
CA THR A 147 -7.29 3.33 -14.70
C THR A 147 -8.01 2.03 -15.03
N LEU A 148 -9.14 1.79 -14.37
CA LEU A 148 -9.96 0.60 -14.61
C LEU A 148 -10.40 0.52 -16.08
N GLU A 149 -10.72 1.66 -16.69
CA GLU A 149 -11.11 1.72 -18.10
C GLU A 149 -9.98 1.28 -19.01
N ASP A 150 -8.74 1.71 -18.74
CA ASP A 150 -7.56 1.30 -19.52
C ASP A 150 -7.25 -0.19 -19.34
N ILE A 151 -7.49 -0.72 -18.14
CA ILE A 151 -7.30 -2.14 -17.82
C ILE A 151 -8.33 -2.98 -18.59
N LEU A 152 -9.60 -2.59 -18.55
CA LEU A 152 -10.69 -3.30 -19.25
C LEU A 152 -10.58 -3.17 -20.77
N ALA A 153 -10.24 -1.98 -21.28
CA ALA A 153 -10.06 -1.74 -22.71
C ALA A 153 -8.96 -2.62 -23.30
N ARG A 154 -7.84 -2.83 -22.59
CA ARG A 154 -6.77 -3.76 -23.02
C ARG A 154 -7.23 -5.21 -23.07
N GLN A 155 -8.23 -5.57 -22.27
CA GLN A 155 -8.80 -6.92 -22.21
C GLN A 155 -9.98 -7.09 -23.19
N GLY A 156 -10.45 -6.01 -23.82
CA GLY A 156 -11.62 -6.00 -24.70
C GLY A 156 -12.96 -5.87 -23.97
N ASP A 157 -12.94 -5.62 -22.66
CA ASP A 157 -14.13 -5.44 -21.83
C ASP A 157 -14.56 -3.96 -21.79
N LYS A 158 -15.85 -3.69 -21.57
CA LYS A 158 -16.40 -2.31 -21.44
C LYS A 158 -16.78 -2.00 -20.00
N LEU A 159 -16.57 -0.76 -19.57
CA LEU A 159 -17.04 -0.23 -18.29
C LEU A 159 -18.30 0.61 -18.53
N THR A 160 -19.37 0.34 -17.79
CA THR A 160 -20.56 1.20 -17.74
C THR A 160 -20.43 2.17 -16.57
N ARG A 161 -20.63 3.46 -16.83
CA ARG A 161 -20.69 4.49 -15.79
C ARG A 161 -22.12 5.00 -15.64
N GLY A 162 -22.41 5.51 -14.46
CA GLY A 162 -23.69 6.10 -14.12
C GLY A 162 -23.52 7.08 -12.95
N TYR A 163 -24.56 7.87 -12.71
CA TYR A 163 -24.65 8.77 -11.56
C TYR A 163 -25.92 8.46 -10.75
N VAL A 164 -25.82 8.64 -9.43
CA VAL A 164 -26.92 8.36 -8.51
C VAL A 164 -27.48 9.69 -8.01
N ASP A 165 -28.78 9.92 -8.22
CA ASP A 165 -29.51 11.07 -7.69
C ASP A 165 -30.64 10.60 -6.78
N GLY A 166 -30.47 10.79 -5.48
CA GLY A 166 -31.34 10.21 -4.45
C GLY A 166 -31.36 8.68 -4.53
N ASP A 167 -32.56 8.13 -4.77
CA ASP A 167 -32.81 6.69 -4.87
C ASP A 167 -32.76 6.16 -6.32
N MET A 168 -32.39 6.99 -7.29
CA MET A 168 -32.36 6.62 -8.71
C MET A 168 -30.92 6.57 -9.24
N GLU A 169 -30.62 5.49 -9.96
CA GLU A 169 -29.36 5.27 -10.66
C GLU A 169 -29.57 5.50 -12.16
N PHE A 170 -28.89 6.50 -12.71
CA PHE A 170 -28.92 6.82 -14.13
C PHE A 170 -27.64 6.30 -14.79
N TRP A 171 -27.79 5.43 -15.78
CA TRP A 171 -26.67 4.82 -16.49
C TRP A 171 -26.47 5.47 -17.87
N ASP A 172 -25.23 5.46 -18.36
CA ASP A 172 -24.87 6.06 -19.66
C ASP A 172 -25.55 5.36 -20.86
N ASP A 173 -26.06 4.14 -20.67
CA ASP A 173 -26.86 3.41 -21.68
C ASP A 173 -28.33 3.86 -21.74
N GLY A 174 -28.71 4.84 -20.90
CA GLY A 174 -30.06 5.38 -20.80
C GLY A 174 -30.98 4.59 -19.88
N SER A 175 -30.49 3.54 -19.21
CA SER A 175 -31.27 2.80 -18.22
C SER A 175 -31.37 3.55 -16.89
N VAL A 176 -32.53 3.47 -16.23
CA VAL A 176 -32.76 4.04 -14.90
C VAL A 176 -33.24 2.94 -13.97
N ASN A 177 -32.47 2.67 -12.92
CA ASN A 177 -32.79 1.67 -11.91
C ASN A 177 -33.06 2.33 -10.57
N LYS A 178 -33.97 1.77 -9.77
CA LYS A 178 -34.12 2.16 -8.36
C LYS A 178 -33.00 1.51 -7.56
N LYS A 179 -32.32 2.27 -6.70
CA LYS A 179 -31.29 1.77 -5.81
C LYS A 179 -31.90 0.70 -4.89
N GLU A 180 -31.45 -0.55 -5.03
CA GLU A 180 -31.83 -1.61 -4.11
C GLU A 180 -31.15 -1.32 -2.76
N GLY A 181 -31.96 -0.97 -1.77
CA GLY A 181 -31.50 -0.58 -0.44
C GLY A 181 -30.75 -1.71 0.25
N GLU A 182 -29.71 -1.34 0.99
CA GLU A 182 -29.19 -2.16 2.10
C GLU A 182 -30.38 -2.50 2.99
N SER A 183 -30.71 -3.79 3.10
CA SER A 183 -31.71 -4.27 4.06
C SER A 183 -31.23 -3.88 5.46
N GLU A 184 -31.92 -2.93 6.08
CA GLU A 184 -31.82 -2.64 7.50
C GLU A 184 -31.95 -3.95 8.27
N GLY A 185 -30.94 -4.26 9.09
CA GLY A 185 -30.93 -5.44 9.93
C GLY A 185 -32.13 -5.40 10.88
N GLU A 186 -33.00 -6.39 10.73
CA GLU A 186 -34.13 -6.65 11.62
C GLU A 186 -33.63 -6.75 13.08
N GLU A 187 -34.05 -5.78 13.89
CA GLU A 187 -33.82 -5.71 15.33
C GLU A 187 -34.68 -6.81 16.01
N GLY A 188 -34.10 -8.00 16.16
CA GLY A 188 -34.71 -9.12 16.89
C GLY A 188 -34.79 -8.82 18.39
N LYS A 189 -35.83 -8.11 18.82
CA LYS A 189 -36.18 -7.96 20.24
C LYS A 189 -36.93 -9.20 20.70
N SER A 190 -36.20 -10.08 21.40
CA SER A 190 -36.71 -11.20 22.17
C SER A 190 -37.83 -10.76 23.13
N ALA A 191 -38.98 -11.43 23.04
CA ALA A 191 -40.02 -11.44 24.06
C ALA A 191 -39.78 -12.56 25.08
#